data_AF-A0A0G0FXR2-F1
#
_entry.id   AF-A0A0G0FXR2-F1
#
_cell.length_a   1.000
_cell.length_b   1.000
_cell.length_c   1.000
_cell.angle_alpha   90.00
_cell.angle_beta   90.00
_cell.angle_gamma   90.00
#
_symmetry.space_group_name_H-M   'P 1'
#
loop_
_entity.id
_entity.type
_entity.pdbx_description
1 polymer ?
#
loop_
_entity_poly.entity_id
_entity_poly.type
_entity_poly.pdbx_seq_one_letter_code
_entity_poly.pdbx_strand_id
1 'polypeptide(L)' 'MSNNSEIKCLQTFLKSQGVDIYPEGFVTGYFGSLTRSAVIRFQEKYRVEILAPLGLFSGTGVVGPATRIKINFFLSDG' A
#
# COMPACT_ATOMS: atom_id res chain seq x y z
N MET A 1 13.65 14.83 -6.83
CA MET A 1 12.23 14.78 -7.25
C MET A 1 11.64 13.37 -7.04
N SER A 2 11.91 12.73 -5.90
CA SER A 2 11.69 11.29 -5.74
C SER A 2 10.28 10.93 -5.29
N ASN A 3 9.60 11.81 -4.54
CA ASN A 3 8.33 11.46 -3.89
C ASN A 3 7.16 11.28 -4.87
N ASN A 4 7.04 12.09 -5.94
CA ASN A 4 5.89 11.99 -6.84
C ASN A 4 5.87 10.69 -7.65
N SER A 5 7.04 10.28 -8.17
CA SER A 5 7.17 9.04 -8.94
C SER A 5 6.91 7.81 -8.05
N GLU A 6 7.50 7.79 -6.86
CA GLU A 6 7.27 6.72 -5.87
C GLU A 6 5.80 6.62 -5.45
N ILE A 7 5.12 7.74 -5.22
CA ILE A 7 3.69 7.76 -4.90
C ILE A 7 2.86 7.26 -6.08
N LYS A 8 3.21 7.60 -7.33
CA LYS A 8 2.51 7.07 -8.51
C LYS A 8 2.69 5.56 -8.64
N CYS A 9 3.89 5.05 -8.41
CA CYS A 9 4.16 3.61 -8.39
C CYS A 9 3.32 2.92 -7.32
N LEU A 10 3.30 3.46 -6.10
CA LEU A 10 2.47 2.95 -5.01
C LEU A 10 0.98 2.96 -5.38
N GLN A 11 0.46 4.08 -5.89
CA GLN A 11 -0.96 4.19 -6.26
C GLN A 11 -1.33 3.23 -7.39
N THR A 12 -0.43 3.04 -8.36
CA THR A 12 -0.60 2.05 -9.44
C THR A 12 -0.66 0.64 -8.89
N PHE A 13 0.25 0.31 -7.97
CA PHE A 13 0.25 -0.97 -7.28
C PHE A 13 -1.04 -1.18 -6.46
N LEU A 14 -1.43 -0.21 -5.62
CA LEU A 14 -2.65 -0.33 -4.81
C LEU A 14 -3.90 -0.50 -5.67
N LYS A 15 -3.94 0.18 -6.83
CA LYS A 15 -5.00 0.00 -7.83
C LYS A 15 -5.00 -1.42 -8.41
N SER A 16 -3.84 -2.01 -8.69
CA SER A 16 -3.76 -3.38 -9.22
C SER A 16 -4.19 -4.45 -8.22
N GLN A 17 -4.21 -4.14 -6.92
CA GLN A 17 -4.72 -5.05 -5.88
C GLN A 17 -6.25 -5.18 -5.86
N GLY A 18 -6.96 -4.38 -6.68
CA GLY A 18 -8.41 -4.45 -6.87
C GLY A 18 -9.20 -3.38 -6.14
N VAL A 19 -10.49 -3.30 -6.46
CA VAL A 19 -11.42 -2.27 -5.96
C VAL A 19 -11.66 -2.36 -4.45
N ASP A 20 -11.49 -3.53 -3.83
CA ASP A 20 -11.60 -3.68 -2.37
C ASP A 20 -10.45 -2.96 -1.63
N ILE A 21 -9.32 -2.74 -2.31
CA ILE A 21 -8.15 -2.07 -1.75
C ILE A 21 -8.18 -0.60 -2.11
N TYR A 22 -8.30 -0.28 -3.39
CA TYR A 22 -8.29 1.11 -3.86
C TYR A 22 -9.47 1.40 -4.81
N PRO A 23 -10.70 1.53 -4.28
CA PRO A 23 -11.91 1.74 -5.08
C PRO A 23 -11.80 2.94 -6.02
N GLU A 24 -11.16 4.01 -5.55
CA GLU A 24 -11.04 5.27 -6.29
C GLU A 24 -10.01 5.17 -7.43
N GLY A 25 -9.00 4.29 -7.30
CA GLY A 25 -8.05 3.97 -8.36
C GLY A 25 -7.28 5.17 -8.95
N PHE A 26 -7.14 6.27 -8.19
CA PHE A 26 -6.49 7.49 -8.64
C PHE A 26 -4.96 7.41 -8.53
N VAL A 27 -4.27 7.75 -9.62
CA VAL A 27 -2.81 7.81 -9.70
C VAL A 27 -2.39 9.25 -9.96
N THR A 28 -2.31 10.05 -8.90
CA THR A 28 -2.03 11.49 -8.96
C THR A 28 -0.59 11.83 -8.62
N GLY A 29 0.11 10.93 -7.91
CA GLY A 29 1.40 11.19 -7.28
C GLY A 29 1.30 12.07 -6.03
N TYR A 30 0.10 12.26 -5.49
CA TYR A 30 -0.16 12.91 -4.20
C TYR A 30 -0.64 11.87 -3.18
N PHE A 31 0.08 11.74 -2.07
CA PHE A 31 -0.29 10.83 -0.99
C PHE A 31 -1.33 11.52 -0.08
N GLY A 32 -2.60 11.40 -0.45
CA GLY A 32 -3.73 11.94 0.32
C GLY A 32 -4.43 10.88 1.17
N SER A 33 -5.60 11.27 1.72
CA SER A 33 -6.45 10.39 2.53
C SER A 33 -6.85 9.11 1.80
N LEU A 34 -7.17 9.18 0.50
CA LEU A 34 -7.58 8.02 -0.29
C LEU A 34 -6.45 6.99 -0.44
N THR A 35 -5.24 7.46 -0.75
CA THR A 35 -4.06 6.59 -0.84
C THR A 35 -3.73 5.99 0.53
N ARG A 36 -3.83 6.78 1.61
CA ARG A 36 -3.65 6.28 2.98
C ARG A 36 -4.65 5.18 3.31
N SER A 37 -5.93 5.37 3.01
CA SER A 37 -6.98 4.37 3.24
C SER A 37 -6.73 3.09 2.43
N ALA A 38 -6.27 3.21 1.19
CA ALA A 38 -5.87 2.05 0.39
C ALA A 38 -4.68 1.29 1.00
N VAL A 39 -3.69 2.00 1.56
CA VAL A 39 -2.59 1.36 2.30
C VAL A 39 -3.11 0.63 3.54
N ILE A 40 -4.04 1.22 4.30
CA ILE A 40 -4.67 0.56 5.47
C ILE A 40 -5.33 -0.76 5.04
N ARG A 41 -6.19 -0.73 4.02
CA ARG A 41 -6.88 -1.92 3.52
C ARG A 41 -5.90 -2.98 3.02
N PHE A 42 -4.83 -2.58 2.34
CA PHE A 42 -3.76 -3.49 1.92
C PHE A 42 -3.06 -4.14 3.11
N GLN A 43 -2.72 -3.36 4.13
CA GLN A 43 -2.09 -3.86 5.36
C GLN A 43 -2.99 -4.84 6.11
N GLU A 44 -4.30 -4.58 6.14
CA GLU A 44 -5.28 -5.46 6.78
C GLU A 44 -5.50 -6.75 5.98
N LYS A 45 -5.50 -6.68 4.64
CA LYS A 45 -5.57 -7.86 3.77
C LYS A 45 -4.39 -8.81 3.98
N TYR A 46 -3.18 -8.28 4.16
CA TYR A 46 -1.96 -9.04 4.42
C TYR A 46 -1.48 -8.89 5.87
N ARG A 47 -2.42 -8.89 6.81
CA ARG A 47 -2.16 -8.62 8.23
C ARG A 47 -1.14 -9.57 8.86
N VAL A 48 -1.09 -10.83 8.41
CA VAL A 48 -0.19 -11.85 8.98
C VAL A 48 1.26 -11.53 8.66
N GLU A 49 1.52 -11.00 7.47
CA GLU A 49 2.87 -10.69 7.02
C GLU A 49 3.29 -9.25 7.35
N ILE A 50 2.33 -8.32 7.44
CA ILE A 50 2.65 -6.89 7.65
C ILE A 50 2.44 -6.44 9.10
N LEU A 51 1.32 -6.80 9.73
CA LEU A 51 0.90 -6.24 11.02
C LEU A 51 1.30 -7.12 12.20
N ALA A 52 1.09 -8.44 12.10
CA ALA A 52 1.36 -9.38 13.18
C ALA A 52 2.83 -9.39 13.65
N PRO A 53 3.85 -9.32 12.78
CA PRO A 53 5.26 -9.27 13.22
C PRO A 53 5.62 -8.00 13.99
N LEU A 54 4.80 -6.95 13.85
CA LEU A 54 4.96 -5.67 14.52
C LEU A 54 4.05 -5.53 15.76
N GLY A 55 3.26 -6.55 16.09
CA GLY A 55 2.27 -6.50 17.17
C GLY A 55 1.11 -5.53 16.90
N LEU A 56 0.84 -5.19 15.63
CA LEU A 56 -0.22 -4.27 15.23
C LEU A 56 -1.52 -5.02 14.94
N PHE A 57 -2.64 -4.46 15.39
CA PHE A 57 -3.97 -5.04 15.17
C PHE A 57 -4.73 -4.42 13.99
N SER A 58 -4.34 -3.24 13.53
CA SER A 58 -5.02 -2.47 12.48
C SER A 58 -4.01 -1.80 11.55
N GLY A 59 -4.43 -1.51 10.32
CA GLY A 59 -3.57 -0.82 9.36
C GLY A 59 -3.22 0.59 9.82
N THR A 60 -1.96 0.98 9.62
CA THR A 60 -1.44 2.31 10.02
C THR A 60 -1.59 3.34 8.89
N GLY A 61 -1.70 2.87 7.65
CA GLY A 61 -1.68 3.70 6.45
C GLY A 61 -0.30 4.26 6.11
N VAL A 62 0.74 3.81 6.83
CA VAL A 62 2.12 4.20 6.60
C VAL A 62 2.83 3.11 5.82
N VAL A 63 3.46 3.47 4.71
CA VAL A 63 4.26 2.55 3.90
C VAL A 63 5.63 2.37 4.56
N GLY A 64 5.67 1.56 5.63
CA GLY A 64 6.89 1.21 6.36
C GLY A 64 7.65 0.02 5.74
N PRO A 65 8.75 -0.44 6.37
CA PRO A 65 9.57 -1.54 5.87
C PRO A 65 8.77 -2.83 5.57
N ALA A 66 7.92 -3.28 6.50
CA ALA A 66 7.10 -4.48 6.31
C ALA A 66 6.13 -4.35 5.11
N THR A 67 5.48 -3.20 4.98
CA THR A 67 4.60 -2.93 3.82
C THR A 67 5.38 -2.90 2.52
N ARG A 68 6.56 -2.25 2.48
CA ARG A 68 7.43 -2.23 1.31
C ARG A 68 7.91 -3.62 0.92
N ILE A 69 8.27 -4.46 1.89
CA ILE A 69 8.68 -5.85 1.62
C ILE A 69 7.54 -6.59 0.90
N LYS A 70 6.31 -6.50 1.42
CA LYS A 70 5.16 -7.17 0.77
C LYS A 70 4.86 -6.59 -0.61
N ILE A 71 4.94 -5.27 -0.81
CA ILE A 71 4.77 -4.64 -2.13
C ILE A 71 5.85 -5.16 -3.09
N ASN A 72 7.12 -5.12 -2.69
CA ASN A 72 8.24 -5.55 -3.52
C ASN A 72 8.14 -7.03 -3.88
N PHE A 73 7.69 -7.88 -2.95
CA PHE A 73 7.42 -9.29 -3.24
C PHE A 73 6.49 -9.45 -4.45
N PHE A 74 5.40 -8.69 -4.53
CA PHE A 74 4.51 -8.72 -5.70
C PHE A 74 5.11 -8.10 -6.97
N LEU A 75 6.04 -7.15 -6.84
CA LEU A 75 6.68 -6.50 -7.99
C LEU A 75 7.86 -7.31 -8.55
N SER A 76 8.46 -8.19 -7.74
CA SER A 76 9.57 -9.05 -8.15
C SER A 76 9.13 -10.41 -8.72
N ASP A 77 7.91 -10.83 -8.42
CA ASP A 77 7.33 -12.12 -8.84
C ASP A 77 6.50 -12.00 -10.14
N GLY A 78 6.75 -10.95 -10.92
CA GLY A 78 6.06 -10.61 -12.17
C GLY A 78 7.00 -10.30 -13.32
#